data_AF-A0A951WIV4-F1
#
_entry.id   AF-A0A951WIV4-F1
#
_cell.length_a   1.000
_cell.length_b   1.000
_cell.length_c   1.000
_cell.angle_alpha   90.00
_cell.angle_beta   90.00
_cell.angle_gamma   90.00
#
_symmetry.space_group_name_H-M   'P 1'
#
loop_
_entity.id
_entity.type
_entity.pdbx_description
1 polymer ?
#
loop_
_entity_poly.entity_id
_entity_poly.type
_entity_poly.pdbx_seq_one_letter_code
_entity_poly.pdbx_strand_id
1 'polypeptide(L)'
;MKLPGFLENVYISGFPREGLSAAFFDDSSEVEYKKIRSNSNIFNNNLIRVRLLFKEVPASVNITGRFANKNLKVKRESSEENQVIFTSKLYRGLNRFTVDLEGKSWDLMIWHKSLIRDWVEGLARAVILIVGLNTFFLQGSYIPSASMMNTLIEGDYIWVNKAAYYFDEPSRGDVVVFNFPLDPSRDFIKRLIGLPGDRISIQGKVLYLNGSPIKEDYTILSSGRDFRELSRDDLFAFRREISLSKDMYILEWDSGLSITSQSYFSAQPGVKAGGDIDLRTAQPALGYYRHPKKVLAAEGDTVLINTDGSILVGGKSYPAGGWKALRISFRPGVDHSGPGDNVKEFEVPQGHYFVLGDNRDNSLDSRFWGLVPKGSLKGQALFLYWPLNRARLIHSEVLDLATSQD
;
A
#
# COMPACT_ATOMS: atom_id res chain seq x y z
N MET A 1 51.39 5.22 21.04
CA MET A 1 51.33 5.15 19.56
C MET A 1 52.04 6.32 18.94
N LYS A 2 52.94 6.08 17.98
CA LYS A 2 53.77 7.13 17.41
C LYS A 2 53.57 7.09 15.91
N LEU A 3 53.14 8.22 15.34
CA LEU A 3 53.47 8.53 13.96
C LEU A 3 54.97 8.25 13.73
N PRO A 4 55.40 8.02 12.48
CA PRO A 4 56.83 7.95 12.20
C PRO A 4 57.57 9.07 12.93
N GLY A 5 58.70 8.74 13.55
CA GLY A 5 59.31 9.57 14.61
C GLY A 5 59.51 11.05 14.25
N PHE A 6 59.59 11.36 12.95
CA PHE A 6 59.72 12.70 12.35
C PHE A 6 58.42 13.52 12.28
N LEU A 7 57.24 12.89 12.31
CA LEU A 7 55.95 13.58 12.30
C LEU A 7 55.46 13.87 13.71
N GLU A 8 55.02 15.11 13.91
CA GLU A 8 54.27 15.52 15.10
C GLU A 8 52.78 15.25 14.91
N ASN A 9 52.22 15.61 13.74
CA ASN A 9 50.81 15.36 13.42
C ASN A 9 50.53 15.42 11.91
N VAL A 10 49.39 14.88 11.49
CA VAL A 10 48.86 14.99 10.12
C VAL A 10 47.46 15.57 10.18
N TYR A 11 47.17 16.58 9.35
CA TYR A 11 45.85 17.17 9.22
C TYR A 11 45.30 17.13 7.79
N ILE A 12 44.08 16.62 7.58
CA ILE A 12 43.33 16.61 6.33
C ILE A 12 42.10 17.52 6.47
N SER A 13 41.90 18.43 5.51
CA SER A 13 40.78 19.39 5.44
C SER A 13 40.36 19.66 3.99
N GLY A 14 39.30 20.44 3.75
CA GLY A 14 38.87 20.84 2.40
C GLY A 14 38.07 19.79 1.61
N PHE A 15 37.48 18.80 2.28
CA PHE A 15 36.71 17.71 1.66
C PHE A 15 35.21 18.08 1.55
N PRO A 16 34.45 17.65 0.52
CA PRO A 16 32.98 17.59 0.64
C PRO A 16 32.59 16.82 1.90
N ARG A 17 31.67 17.36 2.71
CA ARG A 17 31.35 16.87 4.08
C ARG A 17 31.14 15.34 4.22
N GLU A 18 30.83 14.63 3.15
CA GLU A 18 30.33 13.25 3.18
C GLU A 18 31.25 12.17 2.59
N GLY A 19 32.40 12.54 1.99
CA GLY A 19 33.14 11.58 1.15
C GLY A 19 34.39 10.93 1.74
N LEU A 20 34.95 11.44 2.85
CA LEU A 20 36.12 10.83 3.50
C LEU A 20 35.66 9.63 4.35
N SER A 21 35.99 8.42 3.91
CA SER A 21 35.70 7.20 4.68
C SER A 21 36.77 6.93 5.73
N ALA A 22 38.05 7.11 5.38
CA ALA A 22 39.19 6.90 6.29
C ALA A 22 40.49 7.47 5.69
N ALA A 23 41.52 7.70 6.52
CA ALA A 23 42.87 8.04 6.06
C ALA A 23 43.94 7.45 7.01
N PHE A 24 45.00 6.88 6.45
CA PHE A 24 46.01 6.05 7.14
C PHE A 24 47.43 6.38 6.66
N PHE A 25 48.45 6.22 7.51
CA PHE A 25 49.85 6.53 7.17
C PHE A 25 50.75 5.33 7.52
N ASP A 26 51.20 4.60 6.49
CA ASP A 26 52.03 3.38 6.51
C ASP A 26 51.55 2.23 7.45
N ASP A 27 51.86 0.98 7.10
CA ASP A 27 51.15 -0.22 7.60
C ASP A 27 51.95 -1.04 8.64
N SER A 28 52.89 -0.44 9.38
CA SER A 28 53.68 -1.17 10.38
C SER A 28 53.19 -0.96 11.81
N SER A 29 52.47 -1.97 12.31
CA SER A 29 52.21 -2.30 13.72
C SER A 29 51.63 -1.19 14.62
N GLU A 30 50.35 -1.34 14.97
CA GLU A 30 49.55 -0.48 15.86
C GLU A 30 49.29 0.93 15.33
N VAL A 31 48.42 1.04 14.32
CA VAL A 31 47.92 2.35 13.87
C VAL A 31 46.47 2.51 14.28
N GLU A 32 46.28 3.04 15.48
CA GLU A 32 45.02 3.62 15.94
C GLU A 32 44.74 4.89 15.13
N TYR A 33 43.57 4.92 14.48
CA TYR A 33 43.21 5.92 13.48
C TYR A 33 42.82 7.26 14.12
N LYS A 34 43.62 8.32 13.92
CA LYS A 34 43.30 9.65 14.43
C LYS A 34 42.38 10.39 13.45
N LYS A 35 41.11 10.57 13.81
CA LYS A 35 40.18 11.45 13.06
C LYS A 35 40.71 12.89 13.11
N ILE A 36 41.07 13.44 11.97
CA ILE A 36 41.58 14.81 11.89
C ILE A 36 40.40 15.79 11.95
N ARG A 37 40.50 16.83 12.79
CA ARG A 37 39.55 17.97 12.81
C ARG A 37 39.50 18.67 11.46
N SER A 38 38.32 18.65 10.85
CA SER A 38 37.95 19.48 9.70
C SER A 38 37.73 20.92 10.16
N ASN A 39 38.34 21.89 9.48
CA ASN A 39 38.09 23.32 9.70
C ASN A 39 37.02 23.80 8.70
N SER A 40 36.01 24.53 9.19
CA SER A 40 34.76 24.86 8.48
C SER A 40 34.85 26.01 7.47
N ASN A 41 36.04 26.52 7.14
CA ASN A 41 36.19 27.56 6.13
C ASN A 41 36.26 26.95 4.73
N ILE A 42 35.07 26.94 4.13
CA ILE A 42 34.67 26.32 2.87
C ILE A 42 35.21 27.14 1.69
N PHE A 43 36.09 26.53 0.89
CA PHE A 43 36.23 26.90 -0.52
C PHE A 43 35.69 25.75 -1.36
N ASN A 44 34.92 26.10 -2.39
CA ASN A 44 34.33 25.21 -3.38
C ASN A 44 35.42 24.60 -4.28
N ASN A 45 36.32 23.82 -3.69
CA ASN A 45 37.40 23.16 -4.40
C ASN A 45 37.26 21.66 -4.16
N ASN A 46 37.18 20.89 -5.25
CA ASN A 46 37.26 19.43 -5.27
C ASN A 46 38.64 18.89 -4.83
N LEU A 47 39.37 19.64 -3.99
CA LEU A 47 40.74 19.40 -3.59
C LEU A 47 40.79 19.17 -2.09
N ILE A 48 41.38 18.06 -1.69
CA ILE A 48 41.80 17.91 -0.30
C ILE A 48 43.00 18.79 -0.02
N ARG A 49 43.11 19.21 1.23
CA ARG A 49 44.27 19.89 1.79
C ARG A 49 44.85 19.05 2.92
N VAL A 50 46.07 18.58 2.73
CA VAL A 50 46.82 17.78 3.70
C VAL A 50 47.96 18.63 4.24
N ARG A 51 48.07 18.70 5.57
CA ARG A 51 49.13 19.37 6.31
C ARG A 51 49.89 18.31 7.11
N LEU A 52 51.17 18.14 6.80
CA LEU A 52 52.11 17.31 7.55
C LEU A 52 52.90 18.23 8.48
N LEU A 53 52.84 17.99 9.78
CA LEU A 53 53.57 18.73 10.81
C LEU A 53 54.76 17.88 11.26
N PHE A 54 55.97 18.44 11.14
CA PHE A 54 57.23 17.75 11.41
C PHE A 54 57.81 18.22 12.75
N LYS A 55 58.49 17.32 13.46
CA LYS A 55 59.21 17.68 14.68
C LYS A 55 60.48 18.49 14.41
N GLU A 56 61.12 18.22 13.28
CA GLU A 56 62.31 18.91 12.79
C GLU A 56 62.13 19.22 11.30
N VAL A 57 62.69 20.34 10.83
CA VAL A 57 62.58 20.79 9.44
C VAL A 57 63.25 19.75 8.52
N PRO A 58 62.52 19.05 7.65
CA PRO A 58 63.15 18.13 6.71
C PRO A 58 63.90 18.91 5.62
N ALA A 59 65.11 18.48 5.27
CA ALA A 59 65.92 19.13 4.24
C ALA A 59 65.28 19.05 2.85
N SER A 60 64.55 17.96 2.56
CA SER A 60 63.72 17.84 1.36
C SER A 60 62.52 16.93 1.61
N VAL A 61 61.37 17.31 1.05
CA VAL A 61 60.14 16.51 1.06
C VAL A 61 59.59 16.48 -0.34
N ASN A 62 59.42 15.27 -0.88
CA ASN A 62 58.70 15.06 -2.12
C ASN A 62 57.40 14.31 -1.84
N ILE A 63 56.32 14.72 -2.52
CA ILE A 63 55.00 14.12 -2.33
C ILE A 63 54.43 13.81 -3.71
N THR A 64 54.23 12.52 -3.96
CA THR A 64 53.58 12.04 -5.18
C THR A 64 52.23 11.44 -4.81
N GLY A 65 51.26 11.52 -5.72
CA GLY A 65 49.94 10.96 -5.51
C GLY A 65 49.56 9.99 -6.62
N ARG A 66 48.85 8.93 -6.29
CA ARG A 66 48.39 7.90 -7.22
C ARG A 66 46.98 7.45 -6.88
N PHE A 67 46.16 7.25 -7.90
CA PHE A 67 44.86 6.59 -7.81
C PHE A 67 44.76 5.54 -8.91
N ALA A 68 44.63 4.27 -8.53
CA ALA A 68 44.76 3.15 -9.46
C ALA A 68 46.03 3.28 -10.34
N ASN A 69 45.89 3.46 -11.66
CA ASN A 69 47.01 3.63 -12.59
C ASN A 69 47.24 5.10 -13.02
N LYS A 70 46.65 6.08 -12.33
CA LYS A 70 46.76 7.50 -12.65
C LYS A 70 47.57 8.24 -11.59
N ASN A 71 48.51 9.09 -12.03
CA ASN A 71 49.19 10.02 -11.17
C ASN A 71 48.26 11.19 -10.82
N LEU A 72 48.19 11.54 -9.54
CA LEU A 72 47.41 12.66 -9.03
C LEU A 72 48.24 13.93 -9.12
N LYS A 73 47.59 15.03 -9.49
CA LYS A 73 48.22 16.36 -9.42
C LYS A 73 48.32 16.77 -7.95
N VAL A 74 49.54 16.93 -7.46
CA VAL A 74 49.85 17.41 -6.11
C VAL A 74 50.35 18.84 -6.23
N LYS A 75 49.69 19.79 -5.55
CA LYS A 75 50.10 21.21 -5.51
C LYS A 75 50.55 21.56 -4.09
N ARG A 76 51.79 22.01 -3.92
CA ARG A 76 52.30 22.51 -2.64
C ARG A 76 51.82 23.93 -2.42
N GLU A 77 51.32 24.26 -1.23
CA GLU A 77 50.71 25.59 -0.95
C GLU A 77 51.63 26.54 -0.19
N SER A 78 52.41 26.06 0.77
CA SER A 78 53.48 26.80 1.45
C SER A 78 54.25 25.85 2.36
N SER A 79 55.51 26.16 2.65
CA SER A 79 56.33 25.52 3.68
C SER A 79 56.63 26.59 4.72
N GLU A 80 55.91 26.58 5.84
CA GLU A 80 56.39 27.26 7.05
C GLU A 80 57.44 26.34 7.71
N GLU A 81 58.28 26.87 8.59
CA GLU A 81 59.53 26.22 9.04
C GLU A 81 59.34 24.74 9.43
N ASN A 82 58.24 24.34 10.08
CA ASN A 82 58.00 22.94 10.49
C ASN A 82 56.79 22.24 9.84
N GLN A 83 56.25 22.73 8.72
CA GLN A 83 55.09 22.08 8.09
C GLN A 83 55.14 22.06 6.55
N VAL A 84 54.57 20.99 5.99
CA VAL A 84 54.32 20.86 4.55
C VAL A 84 52.84 20.75 4.30
N ILE A 85 52.30 21.68 3.49
CA ILE A 85 50.91 21.67 3.06
C ILE A 85 50.83 21.36 1.57
N PHE A 86 50.04 20.35 1.20
CA PHE A 86 49.74 20.04 -0.18
C PHE A 86 48.23 19.88 -0.42
N THR A 87 47.81 20.16 -1.65
CA THR A 87 46.47 19.90 -2.14
C THR A 87 46.45 18.95 -3.32
N SER A 88 45.40 18.14 -3.41
CA SER A 88 45.18 17.23 -4.54
C SER A 88 43.71 16.90 -4.74
N LYS A 89 43.33 16.54 -5.97
CA LYS A 89 41.97 16.05 -6.27
C LYS A 89 41.88 14.58 -5.87
N LEU A 90 40.86 14.23 -5.08
CA LEU A 90 40.56 12.84 -4.78
C LEU A 90 39.58 12.24 -5.76
N TYR A 91 39.77 10.95 -5.99
CA TYR A 91 38.83 10.10 -6.70
C TYR A 91 38.18 9.12 -5.73
N ARG A 92 36.98 8.66 -6.06
CA ARG A 92 36.24 7.69 -5.23
C ARG A 92 37.00 6.36 -5.19
N GLY A 93 37.29 5.84 -4.00
CA GLY A 93 38.16 4.69 -3.75
C GLY A 93 39.44 5.06 -2.99
N LEU A 94 40.46 4.22 -3.08
CA LEU A 94 41.76 4.42 -2.42
C LEU A 94 42.65 5.36 -3.23
N ASN A 95 43.03 6.49 -2.64
CA ASN A 95 44.04 7.41 -3.15
C ASN A 95 45.29 7.26 -2.29
N ARG A 96 46.46 7.04 -2.89
CA ARG A 96 47.72 6.86 -2.18
C ARG A 96 48.60 8.08 -2.43
N PHE A 97 49.16 8.65 -1.37
CA PHE A 97 50.15 9.72 -1.45
C PHE A 97 51.45 9.22 -0.84
N THR A 98 52.49 9.06 -1.65
CA THR A 98 53.80 8.64 -1.18
C THR A 98 54.60 9.89 -0.79
N VAL A 99 55.05 9.91 0.46
CA VAL A 99 55.85 10.97 1.07
C VAL A 99 57.28 10.46 1.14
N ASP A 100 58.17 11.05 0.33
CA ASP A 100 59.59 10.73 0.31
C ASP A 100 60.36 11.78 1.12
N LEU A 101 61.12 11.32 2.11
CA LEU A 101 62.00 12.14 2.96
C LEU A 101 63.36 11.45 3.04
N GLU A 102 64.42 12.15 2.63
CA GLU A 102 65.81 11.75 2.89
C GLU A 102 66.12 10.28 2.50
N GLY A 103 65.54 9.81 1.40
CA GLY A 103 65.74 8.44 0.88
C GLY A 103 64.82 7.36 1.47
N LYS A 104 63.86 7.73 2.32
CA LYS A 104 62.80 6.82 2.83
C LYS A 104 61.42 7.28 2.34
N SER A 105 60.52 6.33 2.14
CA SER A 105 59.19 6.56 1.59
C SER A 105 58.11 6.02 2.51
N TRP A 106 57.02 6.77 2.69
CA TRP A 106 55.84 6.35 3.44
C TRP A 106 54.56 6.63 2.66
N ASP A 107 53.56 5.77 2.81
CA ASP A 107 52.28 5.91 2.11
C ASP A 107 51.19 6.48 3.01
N LEU A 108 50.66 7.65 2.64
CA LEU A 108 49.39 8.19 3.13
C LEU A 108 48.24 7.68 2.25
N MET A 109 47.47 6.74 2.77
CA MET A 109 46.31 6.16 2.11
C MET A 109 45.04 6.91 2.52
N ILE A 110 44.34 7.51 1.56
CA ILE A 110 43.07 8.22 1.77
C ILE A 110 41.94 7.50 1.03
N TRP A 111 41.01 6.95 1.80
CA TRP A 111 39.81 6.28 1.30
C TRP A 111 38.67 7.27 1.13
N HIS A 112 38.32 7.52 -0.13
CA HIS A 112 37.07 8.20 -0.47
C HIS A 112 35.99 7.14 -0.70
N LYS A 113 34.78 7.36 -0.16
CA LYS A 113 33.66 6.43 -0.34
C LYS A 113 33.36 6.18 -1.82
N SER A 114 33.18 4.91 -2.21
CA SER A 114 32.90 4.53 -3.60
C SER A 114 31.45 4.84 -3.98
N LEU A 115 31.16 5.08 -5.27
CA LEU A 115 29.78 5.24 -5.77
C LEU A 115 28.91 4.07 -5.37
N ILE A 116 29.40 2.85 -5.58
CA ILE A 116 28.66 1.64 -5.28
C ILE A 116 28.34 1.56 -3.79
N ARG A 117 29.30 1.86 -2.90
CA ARG A 117 29.06 1.85 -1.45
C ARG A 117 28.05 2.91 -1.03
N ASP A 118 28.10 4.11 -1.61
CA ASP A 118 27.09 5.15 -1.36
C ASP A 118 25.68 4.68 -1.71
N TRP A 119 25.51 4.14 -2.92
CA TRP A 119 24.23 3.62 -3.39
C TRP A 119 23.74 2.44 -2.56
N VAL A 120 24.62 1.49 -2.25
CA VAL A 120 24.28 0.31 -1.44
C VAL A 120 23.87 0.70 -0.03
N GLU A 121 24.58 1.61 0.64
CA GLU A 121 24.18 2.09 1.97
C GLU A 121 22.84 2.83 1.93
N GLY A 122 22.60 3.66 0.90
CA GLY A 122 21.33 4.34 0.71
C GLY A 122 20.17 3.37 0.49
N LEU A 123 20.34 2.39 -0.40
CA LEU A 123 19.36 1.35 -0.67
C LEU A 123 19.11 0.47 0.57
N ALA A 124 20.16 0.08 1.29
CA ALA A 124 20.02 -0.70 2.52
C ALA A 124 19.18 0.05 3.56
N ARG A 125 19.42 1.36 3.77
CA ARG A 125 18.59 2.19 4.66
C ARG A 125 17.14 2.28 4.18
N ALA A 126 16.91 2.45 2.88
CA ALA A 126 15.57 2.46 2.32
C ALA A 126 14.84 1.12 2.52
N VAL A 127 15.51 0.00 2.30
CA VAL A 127 14.96 -1.34 2.54
C VAL A 127 14.64 -1.54 4.02
N ILE A 128 15.55 -1.18 4.93
CA ILE A 128 15.31 -1.26 6.38
C ILE A 128 14.10 -0.42 6.78
N LEU A 129 13.96 0.79 6.24
CA LEU A 129 12.81 1.65 6.49
C LEU A 129 11.51 1.03 5.95
N ILE A 130 11.50 0.51 4.72
CA ILE A 130 10.32 -0.12 4.11
C ILE A 130 9.93 -1.38 4.90
N VAL A 131 10.89 -2.23 5.25
CA VAL A 131 10.64 -3.44 6.06
C VAL A 131 10.12 -3.04 7.44
N GLY A 132 10.76 -2.09 8.12
CA GLY A 132 10.29 -1.60 9.42
C GLY A 132 8.88 -1.01 9.36
N LEU A 133 8.60 -0.18 8.35
CA LEU A 133 7.27 0.42 8.16
C LEU A 133 6.21 -0.66 7.92
N ASN A 134 6.50 -1.65 7.06
CA ASN A 134 5.53 -2.71 6.72
C ASN A 134 5.36 -3.75 7.83
N THR A 135 6.42 -4.03 8.59
CA THR A 135 6.36 -4.96 9.71
C THR A 135 5.51 -4.38 10.84
N PHE A 136 5.73 -3.11 11.20
CA PHE A 136 5.19 -2.54 12.43
C PHE A 136 4.00 -1.59 12.26
N PHE A 137 3.85 -0.92 11.11
CA PHE A 137 2.91 0.20 10.99
C PHE A 137 1.84 -0.04 9.93
N LEU A 138 2.21 -0.43 8.71
CA LEU A 138 1.28 -0.50 7.57
C LEU A 138 1.28 -1.87 6.91
N GLN A 139 0.10 -2.46 6.72
CA GLN A 139 -0.07 -3.66 5.89
C GLN A 139 -0.83 -3.32 4.61
N GLY A 140 -0.29 -3.67 3.46
CA GLY A 140 -1.08 -3.77 2.23
C GLY A 140 -1.96 -5.01 2.27
N SER A 141 -3.27 -4.86 2.06
CA SER A 141 -4.21 -5.99 1.99
C SER A 141 -5.09 -5.88 0.75
N TYR A 142 -5.27 -7.02 0.07
CA TYR A 142 -6.22 -7.19 -1.03
C TYR A 142 -7.60 -7.53 -0.48
N ILE A 143 -8.66 -7.01 -1.10
CA ILE A 143 -10.06 -7.28 -0.74
C ILE A 143 -10.64 -8.32 -1.71
N PRO A 144 -10.89 -9.56 -1.26
CA PRO A 144 -11.35 -10.66 -2.12
C PRO A 144 -12.87 -10.86 -2.13
N SER A 145 -13.64 -10.10 -1.33
CA SER A 145 -15.09 -10.31 -1.19
C SER A 145 -15.90 -9.01 -1.13
N ALA A 146 -17.14 -9.06 -1.57
CA ALA A 146 -18.10 -7.95 -1.52
C ALA A 146 -18.79 -7.73 -0.17
N SER A 147 -18.32 -8.34 0.93
CA SER A 147 -18.99 -8.22 2.25
C SER A 147 -18.96 -6.80 2.85
N MET A 148 -18.01 -5.97 2.43
CA MET A 148 -17.87 -4.57 2.84
C MET A 148 -18.30 -3.58 1.75
N MET A 149 -19.08 -4.06 0.77
CA MET A 149 -19.53 -3.25 -0.37
C MET A 149 -20.26 -1.98 0.09
N ASN A 150 -20.16 -0.92 -0.71
CA ASN A 150 -20.30 0.51 -0.38
C ASN A 150 -19.01 1.16 0.15
N THR A 151 -18.35 0.52 1.11
CA THR A 151 -17.08 1.00 1.65
C THR A 151 -15.88 0.47 0.88
N LEU A 152 -15.83 -0.84 0.67
CA LEU A 152 -14.78 -1.59 -0.04
C LEU A 152 -15.39 -2.60 -1.00
N ILE A 153 -14.82 -2.76 -2.19
CA ILE A 153 -15.28 -3.75 -3.17
C ILE A 153 -14.17 -4.72 -3.52
N GLU A 154 -14.54 -5.84 -4.14
CA GLU A 154 -13.61 -6.84 -4.66
C GLU A 154 -12.60 -6.20 -5.62
N GLY A 155 -11.32 -6.49 -5.40
CA GLY A 155 -10.24 -5.89 -6.18
C GLY A 155 -9.53 -4.71 -5.51
N ASP A 156 -10.07 -4.18 -4.42
CA ASP A 156 -9.44 -3.08 -3.68
C ASP A 156 -8.15 -3.52 -3.00
N TYR A 157 -7.20 -2.60 -2.96
CA TYR A 157 -6.05 -2.68 -2.08
C TYR A 157 -6.08 -1.54 -1.08
N ILE A 158 -5.96 -1.93 0.20
CA ILE A 158 -6.03 -1.03 1.34
C ILE A 158 -4.74 -1.07 2.15
N TRP A 159 -4.46 0.03 2.84
CA TRP A 159 -3.50 0.08 3.93
C TRP A 159 -4.20 -0.09 5.27
N VAL A 160 -3.70 -1.04 6.04
CA VAL A 160 -4.14 -1.35 7.41
C VAL A 160 -3.11 -0.82 8.39
N ASN A 161 -3.53 0.00 9.34
CA ASN A 161 -2.71 0.45 10.45
C ASN A 161 -2.70 -0.59 11.56
N LYS A 162 -1.57 -1.29 11.72
CA LYS A 162 -1.38 -2.30 12.76
C LYS A 162 -1.20 -1.70 14.15
N ALA A 163 -0.71 -0.47 14.22
CA ALA A 163 -0.44 0.21 15.48
C ALA A 163 -1.69 0.86 16.07
N ALA A 164 -2.80 0.93 15.32
CA ALA A 164 -4.05 1.59 15.74
C ALA A 164 -4.53 1.13 17.12
N TYR A 165 -4.40 -0.17 17.43
CA TYR A 165 -4.94 -0.76 18.65
C TYR A 165 -3.86 -1.22 19.65
N TYR A 166 -2.64 -0.69 19.54
CA TYR A 166 -1.58 -0.94 20.53
C TYR A 166 -1.71 -0.06 21.77
N PHE A 167 -2.21 1.16 21.59
CA PHE A 167 -2.34 2.15 22.68
C PHE A 167 -3.77 2.65 22.86
N ASP A 168 -4.59 2.58 21.81
CA ASP A 168 -5.97 3.03 21.82
C ASP A 168 -6.93 1.83 21.68
N GLU A 169 -8.13 1.96 22.26
CA GLU A 169 -9.20 1.02 22.01
C GLU A 169 -9.86 1.32 20.66
N PRO A 170 -10.35 0.28 19.95
CA PRO A 170 -11.06 0.50 18.71
C PRO A 170 -12.35 1.27 18.95
N SER A 171 -12.68 2.15 18.02
CA SER A 171 -13.87 2.99 18.08
C SER A 171 -15.02 2.35 17.29
N ARG A 172 -16.24 2.66 17.71
CA ARG A 172 -17.43 2.25 16.96
C ARG A 172 -17.39 2.86 15.56
N GLY A 173 -17.74 2.06 14.56
CA GLY A 173 -17.70 2.47 13.15
C GLY A 173 -16.36 2.20 12.46
N ASP A 174 -15.31 1.82 13.20
CA ASP A 174 -14.02 1.45 12.60
C ASP A 174 -14.16 0.27 11.65
N VAL A 175 -13.48 0.34 10.51
CA VAL A 175 -13.31 -0.83 9.63
C VAL A 175 -12.08 -1.58 10.09
N VAL A 176 -12.29 -2.76 10.67
CA VAL A 176 -11.24 -3.54 11.35
C VAL A 176 -10.87 -4.78 10.56
N VAL A 177 -9.57 -5.07 10.52
CA VAL A 177 -9.02 -6.34 10.03
C VAL A 177 -8.69 -7.22 11.23
N PHE A 178 -9.09 -8.48 11.20
CA PHE A 178 -8.91 -9.42 12.30
C PHE A 178 -8.75 -10.85 11.79
N ASN A 179 -8.08 -11.69 12.59
CA ASN A 179 -8.06 -13.12 12.38
C ASN A 179 -9.45 -13.70 12.66
N PHE A 180 -9.99 -14.48 11.74
CA PHE A 180 -11.30 -15.09 11.88
C PHE A 180 -11.35 -16.03 13.10
N PRO A 181 -12.28 -15.85 14.06
CA PRO A 181 -12.23 -16.60 15.33
C PRO A 181 -12.33 -18.12 15.19
N LEU A 182 -13.01 -18.62 14.16
CA LEU A 182 -13.16 -20.07 13.92
C LEU A 182 -12.01 -20.68 13.10
N ASP A 183 -11.27 -19.85 12.37
CA ASP A 183 -10.09 -20.25 11.61
C ASP A 183 -9.10 -19.06 11.52
N PRO A 184 -8.20 -18.92 12.51
CA PRO A 184 -7.28 -17.77 12.60
C PRO A 184 -6.30 -17.66 11.43
N SER A 185 -6.19 -18.67 10.56
CA SER A 185 -5.36 -18.58 9.35
C SER A 185 -5.94 -17.61 8.31
N ARG A 186 -7.22 -17.24 8.45
CA ARG A 186 -7.95 -16.37 7.52
C ARG A 186 -8.16 -14.99 8.14
N ASP A 187 -7.92 -13.97 7.32
CA ASP A 187 -8.17 -12.58 7.69
C ASP A 187 -9.53 -12.12 7.18
N PHE A 188 -10.29 -11.48 8.06
CA PHE A 188 -11.58 -10.90 7.77
C PHE A 188 -11.52 -9.39 7.99
N ILE A 189 -12.32 -8.68 7.22
CA ILE A 189 -12.52 -7.23 7.34
C ILE A 189 -14.01 -6.96 7.54
N LYS A 190 -14.35 -6.23 8.60
CA LYS A 190 -15.73 -5.89 8.98
C LYS A 190 -15.78 -4.51 9.65
N ARG A 191 -16.95 -3.91 9.72
CA ARG A 191 -17.18 -2.70 10.53
C ARG A 191 -17.45 -3.09 11.98
N LEU A 192 -16.82 -2.40 12.91
CA LEU A 192 -17.05 -2.56 14.33
C LEU A 192 -18.35 -1.87 14.73
N ILE A 193 -19.30 -2.66 15.22
CA ILE A 193 -20.64 -2.19 15.56
C ILE A 193 -20.87 -2.18 17.06
N GLY A 194 -20.49 -3.23 17.80
CA GLY A 194 -20.66 -3.32 19.25
C GLY A 194 -19.32 -3.37 19.98
N LEU A 195 -19.19 -2.52 20.99
CA LEU A 195 -18.09 -2.42 21.94
C LEU A 195 -18.46 -3.13 23.25
N PRO A 196 -17.48 -3.47 24.10
CA PRO A 196 -17.73 -4.01 25.44
C PRO A 196 -18.78 -3.22 26.23
N GLY A 197 -19.80 -3.92 26.73
CA GLY A 197 -20.90 -3.35 27.53
C GLY A 197 -22.13 -2.90 26.71
N ASP A 198 -22.05 -2.89 25.38
CA ASP A 198 -23.22 -2.56 24.56
C ASP A 198 -24.25 -3.69 24.56
N ARG A 199 -25.54 -3.32 24.54
CA ARG A 199 -26.62 -4.24 24.18
C ARG A 199 -26.90 -4.14 22.68
N ILE A 200 -26.79 -5.26 21.98
CA ILE A 200 -27.02 -5.34 20.54
C ILE A 200 -28.23 -6.23 20.28
N SER A 201 -29.15 -5.77 19.44
CA SER A 201 -30.16 -6.63 18.82
C SER A 201 -30.40 -6.23 17.37
N ILE A 202 -30.92 -7.15 16.57
CA ILE A 202 -31.37 -6.87 15.21
C ILE A 202 -32.80 -7.40 15.10
N GLN A 203 -33.72 -6.59 14.59
CA GLN A 203 -35.11 -6.99 14.42
C GLN A 203 -35.58 -6.56 13.03
N GLY A 204 -35.96 -7.52 12.18
CA GLY A 204 -36.37 -7.23 10.81
C GLY A 204 -35.32 -6.43 10.03
N LYS A 205 -34.04 -6.79 10.18
CA LYS A 205 -32.86 -6.12 9.60
C LYS A 205 -32.51 -4.74 10.15
N VAL A 206 -33.28 -4.21 11.10
CA VAL A 206 -32.94 -2.94 11.78
C VAL A 206 -32.02 -3.25 12.96
N LEU A 207 -30.85 -2.61 13.00
CA LEU A 207 -29.93 -2.69 14.13
C LEU A 207 -30.42 -1.81 15.28
N TYR A 208 -30.45 -2.36 16.48
CA TYR A 208 -30.67 -1.65 17.72
C TYR A 208 -29.42 -1.71 18.59
N LEU A 209 -28.96 -0.54 19.03
CA LEU A 209 -27.86 -0.37 19.95
C LEU A 209 -28.40 0.23 21.25
N ASN A 210 -28.19 -0.46 22.38
CA ASN A 210 -28.68 -0.05 23.69
C ASN A 210 -30.19 0.28 23.69
N GLY A 211 -30.96 -0.51 22.93
CA GLY A 211 -32.41 -0.39 22.79
C GLY A 211 -32.88 0.66 21.78
N SER A 212 -31.98 1.46 21.20
CA SER A 212 -32.33 2.48 20.20
C SER A 212 -31.98 2.05 18.78
N PRO A 213 -32.86 2.25 17.80
CA PRO A 213 -32.55 1.95 16.40
C PRO A 213 -31.43 2.86 15.88
N ILE A 214 -30.52 2.29 15.11
CA ILE A 214 -29.40 3.00 14.50
C ILE A 214 -29.69 3.22 13.01
N LYS A 215 -29.40 4.43 12.53
CA LYS A 215 -29.41 4.74 11.10
C LYS A 215 -28.08 4.33 10.48
N GLU A 216 -28.13 3.54 9.41
CA GLU A 216 -26.95 2.87 8.85
C GLU A 216 -26.79 3.20 7.37
N ASP A 217 -26.62 4.48 7.05
CA ASP A 217 -26.55 5.00 5.67
C ASP A 217 -25.39 4.42 4.83
N TYR A 218 -24.37 3.87 5.50
CA TYR A 218 -23.25 3.19 4.88
C TYR A 218 -23.57 1.75 4.45
N THR A 219 -24.73 1.19 4.83
CA THR A 219 -25.08 -0.21 4.56
C THR A 219 -25.83 -0.38 3.25
N ILE A 220 -25.64 -1.55 2.64
CA ILE A 220 -26.50 -2.06 1.59
C ILE A 220 -27.35 -3.16 2.21
N LEU A 221 -28.62 -2.83 2.42
CA LEU A 221 -29.67 -3.82 2.61
C LEU A 221 -30.19 -4.19 1.22
N SER A 222 -30.32 -5.48 0.93
CA SER A 222 -30.97 -5.97 -0.28
C SER A 222 -32.48 -5.73 -0.17
N SER A 223 -32.91 -4.47 -0.24
CA SER A 223 -34.25 -4.17 -0.71
C SER A 223 -34.27 -4.45 -2.22
N GLY A 224 -34.51 -5.71 -2.56
CA GLY A 224 -34.95 -6.20 -3.88
C GLY A 224 -33.92 -6.15 -5.00
N ARG A 225 -33.19 -7.27 -5.21
CA ARG A 225 -32.93 -7.92 -6.52
C ARG A 225 -31.84 -8.99 -6.39
N ASP A 226 -32.12 -10.15 -6.95
CA ASP A 226 -31.18 -11.27 -7.10
C ASP A 226 -30.55 -11.23 -8.49
N PHE A 227 -29.25 -11.50 -8.56
CA PHE A 227 -28.49 -11.53 -9.80
C PHE A 227 -27.93 -12.93 -10.03
N ARG A 228 -28.19 -13.51 -11.21
CA ARG A 228 -27.55 -14.73 -11.67
C ARG A 228 -26.99 -14.50 -13.06
N GLU A 229 -25.66 -14.56 -13.20
CA GLU A 229 -25.05 -14.72 -14.51
C GLU A 229 -25.48 -16.06 -15.06
N LEU A 230 -25.99 -16.04 -16.29
CA LEU A 230 -26.39 -17.25 -17.00
C LEU A 230 -25.26 -17.60 -17.96
N SER A 231 -24.79 -18.85 -17.91
CA SER A 231 -23.80 -19.31 -18.87
C SER A 231 -24.40 -19.29 -20.28
N ARG A 232 -23.55 -19.22 -21.31
CA ARG A 232 -23.98 -19.32 -22.71
C ARG A 232 -24.87 -20.54 -22.94
N ASP A 233 -24.47 -21.67 -22.35
CA ASP A 233 -25.14 -22.94 -22.55
C ASP A 233 -26.49 -23.00 -21.79
N ASP A 234 -26.61 -22.29 -20.66
CA ASP A 234 -27.90 -22.09 -19.97
C ASP A 234 -28.87 -21.20 -20.77
N LEU A 235 -28.34 -20.17 -21.43
CA LEU A 235 -29.14 -19.21 -22.19
C LEU A 235 -29.68 -19.81 -23.50
N PHE A 236 -28.81 -20.52 -24.21
CA PHE A 236 -29.03 -20.97 -25.58
C PHE A 236 -29.20 -22.48 -25.69
N ALA A 237 -29.63 -23.18 -24.63
CA ALA A 237 -29.81 -24.64 -24.54
C ALA A 237 -30.30 -25.32 -25.85
N PHE A 238 -29.36 -25.57 -26.77
CA PHE A 238 -29.54 -26.01 -28.17
C PHE A 238 -30.32 -25.09 -29.13
N ARG A 239 -30.61 -23.83 -28.77
CA ARG A 239 -31.30 -22.84 -29.61
C ARG A 239 -30.33 -21.76 -30.12
N ARG A 240 -30.43 -21.37 -31.39
CA ARG A 240 -29.66 -20.24 -31.95
C ARG A 240 -30.31 -18.87 -31.73
N GLU A 241 -31.54 -18.87 -31.25
CA GLU A 241 -32.39 -17.69 -31.09
C GLU A 241 -33.12 -17.78 -29.76
N ILE A 242 -33.14 -16.68 -29.01
CA ILE A 242 -33.94 -16.54 -27.80
C ILE A 242 -34.66 -15.19 -27.80
N SER A 243 -35.88 -15.17 -27.28
CA SER A 243 -36.52 -13.93 -26.85
C SER A 243 -36.30 -13.79 -25.34
N LEU A 244 -35.79 -12.65 -24.90
CA LEU A 244 -35.45 -12.43 -23.50
C LEU A 244 -36.71 -12.28 -22.65
N SER A 245 -36.75 -12.98 -21.52
CA SER A 245 -37.81 -12.82 -20.54
C SER A 245 -37.62 -11.54 -19.72
N LYS A 246 -38.66 -11.16 -18.95
CA LYS A 246 -38.76 -9.93 -18.15
C LYS A 246 -37.56 -9.58 -17.28
N ASP A 247 -36.85 -10.59 -16.83
CA ASP A 247 -35.74 -10.43 -15.91
C ASP A 247 -34.38 -10.60 -16.61
N MET A 248 -34.33 -10.80 -17.93
CA MET A 248 -33.08 -11.08 -18.63
C MET A 248 -32.56 -9.89 -19.41
N TYR A 249 -31.25 -9.67 -19.28
CA TYR A 249 -30.52 -8.60 -19.93
C TYR A 249 -29.24 -9.15 -20.55
N ILE A 250 -28.90 -8.62 -21.72
CA ILE A 250 -27.56 -8.76 -22.29
C ILE A 250 -26.85 -7.42 -22.16
N LEU A 251 -25.69 -7.42 -21.52
CA LEU A 251 -24.94 -6.21 -21.20
C LEU A 251 -23.57 -6.23 -21.88
N GLU A 252 -23.13 -5.08 -22.37
CA GLU A 252 -21.77 -4.88 -22.86
C GLU A 252 -20.81 -4.74 -21.67
N TRP A 253 -19.71 -5.49 -21.68
CA TRP A 253 -18.77 -5.56 -20.57
C TRP A 253 -17.32 -5.41 -21.03
N ASP A 254 -16.47 -4.90 -20.15
CA ASP A 254 -15.03 -4.80 -20.41
C ASP A 254 -14.36 -6.14 -20.12
N SER A 255 -13.54 -6.65 -21.05
CA SER A 255 -13.04 -8.03 -21.09
C SER A 255 -12.08 -8.46 -19.96
N GLY A 256 -11.85 -7.60 -18.96
CA GLY A 256 -10.82 -7.79 -17.92
C GLY A 256 -11.28 -8.43 -16.61
N LEU A 257 -12.59 -8.64 -16.36
CA LEU A 257 -13.11 -9.14 -15.07
C LEU A 257 -14.31 -10.08 -15.24
N SER A 258 -14.29 -11.22 -14.53
CA SER A 258 -15.40 -12.16 -14.43
C SER A 258 -16.50 -11.60 -13.53
N ILE A 259 -17.74 -11.58 -14.02
CA ILE A 259 -18.92 -11.45 -13.16
C ILE A 259 -19.01 -12.74 -12.32
N THR A 260 -19.37 -12.61 -11.05
CA THR A 260 -19.59 -13.74 -10.14
C THR A 260 -21.01 -13.63 -9.58
N SER A 261 -21.49 -14.69 -8.92
CA SER A 261 -22.73 -14.63 -8.14
C SER A 261 -22.70 -13.59 -7.01
N GLN A 262 -21.55 -12.95 -6.74
CA GLN A 262 -21.37 -11.91 -5.73
C GLN A 262 -21.28 -10.49 -6.33
N SER A 263 -21.35 -10.35 -7.66
CA SER A 263 -21.35 -9.05 -8.34
C SER A 263 -22.71 -8.33 -8.18
N TYR A 264 -22.69 -7.03 -7.88
CA TYR A 264 -23.89 -6.23 -7.57
C TYR A 264 -24.16 -5.13 -8.59
N PHE A 265 -25.45 -4.85 -8.85
CA PHE A 265 -25.90 -3.72 -9.67
C PHE A 265 -26.88 -2.85 -8.86
N SER A 266 -26.61 -1.55 -8.80
CA SER A 266 -27.37 -0.58 -8.00
C SER A 266 -28.79 -0.31 -8.50
N ALA A 267 -29.12 -0.62 -9.77
CA ALA A 267 -30.40 -0.28 -10.37
C ALA A 267 -30.93 -1.38 -11.30
N GLN A 268 -32.25 -1.48 -11.43
CA GLN A 268 -32.85 -2.04 -12.64
C GLN A 268 -32.46 -1.10 -13.78
N PRO A 269 -31.87 -1.59 -14.87
CA PRO A 269 -31.85 -0.82 -16.09
C PRO A 269 -33.32 -0.66 -16.51
N GLY A 270 -33.93 0.49 -16.19
CA GLY A 270 -35.16 0.96 -16.86
C GLY A 270 -34.88 1.34 -18.32
N VAL A 271 -33.86 0.72 -18.91
CA VAL A 271 -33.15 1.14 -20.11
C VAL A 271 -33.55 0.18 -21.21
N LYS A 272 -34.17 0.72 -22.25
CA LYS A 272 -34.45 -0.01 -23.49
C LYS A 272 -33.13 -0.39 -24.16
N ALA A 273 -33.12 -1.49 -24.92
CA ALA A 273 -31.94 -1.89 -25.68
C ALA A 273 -31.39 -0.73 -26.52
N GLY A 274 -30.07 -0.59 -26.51
CA GLY A 274 -29.36 0.52 -27.15
C GLY A 274 -29.19 1.78 -26.28
N GLY A 275 -29.81 1.85 -25.11
CA GLY A 275 -29.55 2.90 -24.12
C GLY A 275 -28.25 2.66 -23.36
N ASP A 276 -27.52 3.75 -23.11
CA ASP A 276 -26.38 3.74 -22.20
C ASP A 276 -26.89 3.65 -20.77
N ILE A 277 -26.23 2.86 -19.94
CA ILE A 277 -26.68 2.67 -18.56
C ILE A 277 -25.99 3.72 -17.70
N ASP A 278 -26.69 4.83 -17.44
CA ASP A 278 -26.24 5.79 -16.45
C ASP A 278 -26.60 5.33 -15.03
N LEU A 279 -25.85 4.35 -14.51
CA LEU A 279 -26.02 3.88 -13.12
C LEU A 279 -25.61 4.93 -12.07
N ARG A 280 -25.16 6.13 -12.47
CA ARG A 280 -24.87 7.22 -11.53
C ARG A 280 -26.14 7.89 -10.99
N THR A 281 -27.23 7.82 -11.74
CA THR A 281 -28.50 8.50 -11.38
C THR A 281 -29.36 7.70 -10.38
N ALA A 282 -29.05 6.42 -10.14
CA ALA A 282 -29.87 5.55 -9.29
C ALA A 282 -29.61 5.65 -7.78
N GLN A 283 -28.54 6.32 -7.34
CA GLN A 283 -28.34 6.86 -5.99
C GLN A 283 -26.94 7.47 -5.94
N PRO A 284 -26.76 8.75 -5.57
CA PRO A 284 -25.43 9.34 -5.39
C PRO A 284 -24.64 8.69 -4.23
N ALA A 285 -25.32 7.94 -3.35
CA ALA A 285 -24.73 7.28 -2.19
C ALA A 285 -23.95 6.00 -2.51
N LEU A 286 -24.11 5.45 -3.72
CA LEU A 286 -23.63 4.12 -4.06
C LEU A 286 -22.15 4.12 -4.55
N GLY A 287 -21.56 5.26 -4.91
CA GLY A 287 -20.11 5.32 -5.17
C GLY A 287 -19.66 4.55 -6.43
N TYR A 288 -18.33 4.39 -6.57
CA TYR A 288 -17.63 3.94 -7.80
C TYR A 288 -17.83 2.45 -8.13
N TYR A 289 -19.06 2.00 -8.35
CA TYR A 289 -19.35 0.68 -8.88
C TYR A 289 -18.90 0.57 -10.35
N ARG A 290 -18.44 -0.63 -10.74
CA ARG A 290 -18.22 -0.93 -12.17
C ARG A 290 -19.56 -1.17 -12.82
N HIS A 291 -19.81 -0.47 -13.91
CA HIS A 291 -21.09 -0.51 -14.59
C HIS A 291 -20.93 -1.15 -15.96
N PRO A 292 -21.94 -1.92 -16.41
CA PRO A 292 -22.05 -2.33 -17.80
C PRO A 292 -21.98 -1.10 -18.68
N LYS A 293 -21.23 -1.15 -19.79
CA LYS A 293 -21.10 0.01 -20.69
C LYS A 293 -22.47 0.33 -21.31
N LYS A 294 -23.27 -0.70 -21.61
CA LYS A 294 -24.51 -0.58 -22.38
C LYS A 294 -25.46 -1.76 -22.16
N VAL A 295 -26.78 -1.53 -22.25
CA VAL A 295 -27.75 -2.62 -22.46
C VAL A 295 -27.77 -2.96 -23.94
N LEU A 296 -27.31 -4.16 -24.28
CA LEU A 296 -27.36 -4.66 -25.64
C LEU A 296 -28.76 -5.18 -25.99
N ALA A 297 -29.41 -5.89 -25.06
CA ALA A 297 -30.75 -6.46 -25.19
C ALA A 297 -31.47 -6.51 -23.83
N ALA A 298 -32.80 -6.36 -23.81
CA ALA A 298 -33.65 -6.46 -22.62
C ALA A 298 -34.92 -7.28 -22.90
N GLU A 299 -35.86 -7.33 -21.94
CA GLU A 299 -37.16 -8.00 -22.08
C GLU A 299 -37.80 -7.78 -23.45
N GLY A 300 -38.20 -8.88 -24.10
CA GLY A 300 -38.88 -8.88 -25.38
C GLY A 300 -37.96 -8.80 -26.60
N ASP A 301 -36.69 -8.45 -26.43
CA ASP A 301 -35.74 -8.46 -27.54
C ASP A 301 -35.36 -9.88 -27.95
N THR A 302 -35.19 -10.07 -29.25
CA THR A 302 -34.64 -11.31 -29.83
C THR A 302 -33.12 -11.20 -29.94
N VAL A 303 -32.44 -12.22 -29.42
CA VAL A 303 -30.98 -12.36 -29.47
C VAL A 303 -30.65 -13.63 -30.25
N LEU A 304 -29.85 -13.49 -31.31
CA LEU A 304 -29.29 -14.60 -32.06
C LEU A 304 -27.84 -14.81 -31.64
N ILE A 305 -27.40 -16.06 -31.50
CA ILE A 305 -26.00 -16.40 -31.25
C ILE A 305 -25.38 -17.14 -32.44
N ASN A 306 -24.18 -16.69 -32.82
CA ASN A 306 -23.38 -17.30 -33.87
C ASN A 306 -22.48 -18.40 -33.30
N THR A 307 -21.96 -19.26 -34.18
CA THR A 307 -21.08 -20.39 -33.80
C THR A 307 -19.74 -19.94 -33.21
N ASP A 308 -19.30 -18.73 -33.52
CA ASP A 308 -18.09 -18.11 -32.98
C ASP A 308 -18.31 -17.47 -31.58
N GLY A 309 -19.55 -17.50 -31.07
CA GLY A 309 -19.93 -16.90 -29.79
C GLY A 309 -20.28 -15.41 -29.85
N SER A 310 -20.26 -14.78 -31.04
CA SER A 310 -20.83 -13.45 -31.24
C SER A 310 -22.36 -13.49 -31.17
N ILE A 311 -22.98 -12.37 -30.81
CA ILE A 311 -24.44 -12.23 -30.75
C ILE A 311 -24.94 -11.15 -31.70
N LEU A 312 -26.15 -11.31 -32.21
CA LEU A 312 -26.88 -10.31 -32.97
C LEU A 312 -28.10 -9.85 -32.18
N VAL A 313 -28.21 -8.54 -31.95
CA VAL A 313 -29.37 -7.91 -31.32
C VAL A 313 -29.83 -6.75 -32.19
N GLY A 314 -31.10 -6.75 -32.60
CA GLY A 314 -31.66 -5.67 -33.43
C GLY A 314 -30.85 -5.37 -34.71
N GLY A 315 -30.25 -6.40 -35.31
CA GLY A 315 -29.42 -6.28 -36.52
C GLY A 315 -27.96 -5.83 -36.29
N LYS A 316 -27.54 -5.57 -35.04
CA LYS A 316 -26.15 -5.24 -34.70
C LYS A 316 -25.42 -6.46 -34.13
N SER A 317 -24.18 -6.70 -34.58
CA SER A 317 -23.34 -7.80 -34.12
C SER A 317 -22.39 -7.36 -33.00
N TYR A 318 -22.24 -8.19 -31.97
CA TYR A 318 -21.34 -7.98 -30.84
C TYR A 318 -20.41 -9.19 -30.67
N PRO A 319 -19.09 -9.00 -30.57
CA PRO A 319 -18.12 -10.09 -30.56
C PRO A 319 -18.20 -10.95 -29.30
N ALA A 320 -17.78 -12.21 -29.42
CA ALA A 320 -17.64 -13.12 -28.28
C ALA A 320 -16.74 -12.50 -27.19
N GLY A 321 -17.16 -12.62 -25.93
CA GLY A 321 -16.42 -12.09 -24.77
C GLY A 321 -16.61 -10.60 -24.49
N GLY A 322 -17.26 -9.84 -25.38
CA GLY A 322 -17.63 -8.43 -25.15
C GLY A 322 -18.98 -8.21 -24.47
N TRP A 323 -19.68 -9.30 -24.13
CA TRP A 323 -21.03 -9.24 -23.56
C TRP A 323 -21.24 -10.29 -22.48
N LYS A 324 -22.22 -10.04 -21.60
CA LYS A 324 -22.65 -10.94 -20.52
C LYS A 324 -24.16 -11.02 -20.44
N ALA A 325 -24.68 -12.21 -20.19
CA ALA A 325 -26.11 -12.44 -20.00
C ALA A 325 -26.43 -12.57 -18.51
N LEU A 326 -27.36 -11.75 -18.05
CA LEU A 326 -27.72 -11.62 -16.64
C LEU A 326 -29.22 -11.79 -16.48
N ARG A 327 -29.60 -12.64 -15.53
CA ARG A 327 -30.94 -12.60 -14.96
C ARG A 327 -30.93 -11.70 -13.74
N ILE A 328 -31.64 -10.59 -13.83
CA ILE A 328 -31.89 -9.60 -12.80
C ILE A 328 -33.35 -9.78 -12.35
N SER A 329 -33.57 -10.62 -11.35
CA SER A 329 -34.92 -10.83 -10.83
C SER A 329 -35.17 -9.84 -9.69
N PHE A 330 -36.23 -9.04 -9.82
CA PHE A 330 -36.77 -8.34 -8.65
C PHE A 330 -37.34 -9.40 -7.73
N ARG A 331 -36.65 -9.66 -6.61
CA ARG A 331 -37.32 -10.26 -5.47
C ARG A 331 -38.17 -9.13 -4.88
N PRO A 332 -39.51 -9.09 -5.09
CA PRO A 332 -40.35 -8.35 -4.14
C PRO A 332 -39.95 -8.85 -2.76
N GLY A 333 -39.94 -7.99 -1.74
CA GLY A 333 -39.50 -8.31 -0.38
C GLY A 333 -40.26 -9.50 0.22
N VAL A 334 -39.94 -10.70 -0.25
CA VAL A 334 -40.27 -11.94 0.40
C VAL A 334 -39.40 -11.87 1.63
N ASP A 335 -40.09 -11.75 2.76
CA ASP A 335 -39.61 -12.03 4.10
C ASP A 335 -39.00 -13.43 4.15
N HIS A 336 -37.83 -13.57 3.53
CA HIS A 336 -36.90 -14.62 3.87
C HIS A 336 -36.21 -14.09 5.11
N SER A 337 -36.84 -14.31 6.26
CA SER A 337 -36.19 -14.25 7.55
C SER A 337 -34.93 -15.10 7.48
N GLY A 338 -33.83 -14.45 7.11
CA GLY A 338 -32.52 -15.05 7.01
C GLY A 338 -31.94 -15.25 8.41
N PRO A 339 -30.96 -16.15 8.59
CA PRO A 339 -30.36 -16.39 9.90
C PRO A 339 -29.64 -15.17 10.53
N GLY A 340 -29.59 -14.02 9.83
CA GLY A 340 -29.03 -12.76 10.34
C GLY A 340 -30.02 -11.57 10.36
N ASP A 341 -31.29 -11.78 10.01
CA ASP A 341 -32.29 -10.70 9.99
C ASP A 341 -32.82 -10.37 11.39
N ASN A 342 -32.69 -11.33 12.30
CA ASN A 342 -33.02 -11.17 13.70
C ASN A 342 -31.87 -11.69 14.57
N VAL A 343 -31.40 -10.85 15.48
CA VAL A 343 -30.43 -11.20 16.52
C VAL A 343 -31.08 -10.86 17.85
N LYS A 344 -31.26 -11.88 18.70
CA LYS A 344 -31.77 -11.67 20.06
C LYS A 344 -30.86 -10.71 20.80
N GLU A 345 -31.44 -9.87 21.65
CA GLU A 345 -30.66 -8.94 22.46
C GLU A 345 -29.64 -9.70 23.31
N PHE A 346 -28.40 -9.21 23.28
CA PHE A 346 -27.33 -9.68 24.15
C PHE A 346 -26.39 -8.51 24.48
N GLU A 347 -25.67 -8.64 25.59
CA GLU A 347 -24.63 -7.68 25.98
C GLU A 347 -23.26 -8.16 25.48
N VAL A 348 -22.50 -7.28 24.85
CA VAL A 348 -21.15 -7.58 24.38
C VAL A 348 -20.23 -7.68 25.62
N PRO A 349 -19.64 -8.85 25.91
CA PRO A 349 -18.76 -9.04 27.06
C PRO A 349 -17.45 -8.26 26.91
N GLN A 350 -16.77 -8.06 28.03
CA GLN A 350 -15.45 -7.42 28.05
C GLN A 350 -14.45 -8.17 27.15
N GLY A 351 -13.58 -7.39 26.50
CA GLY A 351 -12.57 -7.92 25.57
C GLY A 351 -13.11 -8.52 24.28
N HIS A 352 -14.39 -8.29 23.93
CA HIS A 352 -15.00 -8.76 22.69
C HIS A 352 -15.67 -7.62 21.94
N TYR A 353 -15.84 -7.83 20.63
CA TYR A 353 -16.47 -6.89 19.70
C TYR A 353 -17.52 -7.59 18.86
N PHE A 354 -18.59 -6.88 18.55
CA PHE A 354 -19.57 -7.30 17.55
C PHE A 354 -19.31 -6.56 16.24
N VAL A 355 -19.14 -7.30 15.13
CA VAL A 355 -18.78 -6.71 13.84
C VAL A 355 -19.76 -7.12 12.75
N LEU A 356 -20.06 -6.23 11.82
CA LEU A 356 -20.96 -6.47 10.68
C LEU A 356 -20.28 -6.10 9.36
N GLY A 357 -20.70 -6.76 8.29
CA GLY A 357 -20.39 -6.29 6.93
C GLY A 357 -21.33 -5.15 6.54
N ASP A 358 -20.83 -4.21 5.75
CA ASP A 358 -21.66 -3.14 5.20
C ASP A 358 -22.65 -3.69 4.16
N ASN A 359 -22.31 -4.80 3.49
CA ASN A 359 -23.23 -5.55 2.65
C ASN A 359 -24.00 -6.58 3.49
N ARG A 360 -25.09 -6.13 4.12
CA ARG A 360 -25.76 -6.87 5.20
C ARG A 360 -26.32 -8.21 4.77
N ASP A 361 -26.85 -8.31 3.57
CA ASP A 361 -27.42 -9.57 3.08
C ASP A 361 -26.35 -10.50 2.45
N ASN A 362 -25.13 -10.01 2.23
CA ASN A 362 -24.01 -10.79 1.66
C ASN A 362 -22.75 -10.68 2.52
N SER A 363 -22.89 -10.91 3.83
CA SER A 363 -21.79 -10.89 4.77
C SER A 363 -21.91 -12.01 5.80
N LEU A 364 -20.90 -12.88 5.86
CA LEU A 364 -20.68 -13.76 7.02
C LEU A 364 -19.93 -12.98 8.09
N ASP A 365 -20.66 -12.52 9.10
CA ASP A 365 -20.16 -11.69 10.21
C ASP A 365 -20.71 -12.19 11.57
N SER A 366 -20.62 -11.35 12.61
CA SER A 366 -20.92 -11.77 13.98
C SER A 366 -22.34 -12.31 14.20
N ARG A 367 -23.26 -12.06 13.28
CA ARG A 367 -24.61 -12.67 13.28
C ARG A 367 -24.57 -14.19 13.14
N PHE A 368 -23.54 -14.73 12.49
CA PHE A 368 -23.47 -16.16 12.14
C PHE A 368 -22.45 -16.93 12.97
N TRP A 369 -21.35 -16.28 13.36
CA TRP A 369 -20.23 -16.94 14.06
C TRP A 369 -19.87 -16.33 15.42
N GLY A 370 -20.61 -15.30 15.86
CA GLY A 370 -20.44 -14.69 17.17
C GLY A 370 -19.40 -13.58 17.23
N LEU A 371 -18.82 -13.35 18.40
CA LEU A 371 -18.03 -12.15 18.69
C LEU A 371 -16.55 -12.29 18.31
N VAL A 372 -15.90 -11.15 18.10
CA VAL A 372 -14.46 -11.06 17.83
C VAL A 372 -13.71 -10.76 19.13
N PRO A 373 -12.82 -11.64 19.60
CA PRO A 373 -11.94 -11.34 20.72
C PRO A 373 -10.98 -10.19 20.37
N LYS A 374 -10.67 -9.34 21.36
CA LYS A 374 -9.73 -8.22 21.18
C LYS A 374 -8.37 -8.65 20.65
N GLY A 375 -7.86 -9.80 21.11
CA GLY A 375 -6.58 -10.36 20.65
C GLY A 375 -6.54 -10.77 19.18
N SER A 376 -7.70 -10.89 18.52
CA SER A 376 -7.79 -11.21 17.09
C SER A 376 -7.65 -9.99 16.19
N LEU A 377 -7.77 -8.76 16.72
CA LEU A 377 -7.67 -7.54 15.93
C LEU A 377 -6.23 -7.36 15.42
N LYS A 378 -6.09 -7.20 14.10
CA LYS A 378 -4.80 -6.95 13.43
C LYS A 378 -4.55 -5.47 13.18
N GLY A 379 -5.61 -4.68 13.02
CA GLY A 379 -5.49 -3.24 12.78
C GLY A 379 -6.72 -2.61 12.14
N GLN A 380 -6.65 -1.30 11.91
CA GLN A 380 -7.70 -0.49 11.29
C GLN A 380 -7.42 -0.30 9.81
N ALA A 381 -8.40 -0.51 8.94
CA ALA A 381 -8.30 -0.13 7.54
C ALA A 381 -8.35 1.40 7.41
N LEU A 382 -7.26 2.03 6.96
CA LEU A 382 -7.13 3.49 6.93
C LEU A 382 -7.38 4.10 5.56
N PHE A 383 -6.85 3.48 4.51
CA PHE A 383 -6.76 4.11 3.20
C PHE A 383 -6.88 3.07 2.09
N LEU A 384 -7.80 3.29 1.17
CA LEU A 384 -7.85 2.59 -0.11
C LEU A 384 -6.85 3.29 -1.03
N TYR A 385 -5.81 2.60 -1.49
CA TYR A 385 -4.77 3.20 -2.34
C TYR A 385 -4.82 2.72 -3.80
N TRP A 386 -5.43 1.57 -4.07
CA TRP A 386 -5.61 1.07 -5.43
C TRP A 386 -6.98 0.40 -5.61
N PRO A 387 -7.69 0.64 -6.73
CA PRO A 387 -7.26 1.43 -7.91
C PRO A 387 -7.25 2.95 -7.66
N LEU A 388 -6.34 3.68 -8.32
CA LEU A 388 -6.08 5.11 -8.06
C LEU A 388 -7.32 6.00 -8.19
N ASN A 389 -8.25 5.67 -9.10
CA ASN A 389 -9.49 6.41 -9.30
C ASN A 389 -10.47 6.30 -8.11
N ARG A 390 -10.18 5.44 -7.13
CA ARG A 390 -10.96 5.26 -5.90
C ARG A 390 -10.15 5.55 -4.64
N ALA A 391 -8.92 6.05 -4.79
CA ALA A 391 -8.04 6.28 -3.67
C ALA A 391 -8.67 7.29 -2.69
N ARG A 392 -8.90 6.87 -1.45
CA ARG A 392 -9.58 7.66 -0.41
C ARG A 392 -9.30 7.13 0.99
N LEU A 393 -9.43 8.00 1.98
CA LEU A 393 -9.47 7.59 3.38
C LEU A 393 -10.74 6.75 3.63
N ILE A 394 -10.58 5.67 4.40
CA ILE A 394 -11.68 4.85 4.87
C ILE A 394 -12.11 5.46 6.19
N HIS A 395 -13.29 6.08 6.20
CA HIS A 395 -13.79 6.78 7.37
C HIS A 395 -14.44 5.81 8.35
N SER A 396 -14.21 6.04 9.64
CA SER A 396 -15.05 5.52 10.70
C SER A 396 -16.39 6.25 10.63
N GLU A 397 -17.48 5.51 10.39
CA GLU A 397 -18.82 6.10 10.33
C GLU A 397 -19.35 6.30 11.75
N VAL A 398 -19.89 7.48 12.03
CA VAL A 398 -20.60 7.74 13.29
C VAL A 398 -21.97 7.07 13.16
N LEU A 399 -22.26 6.13 14.07
CA LEU A 399 -23.58 5.51 14.13
C LEU A 399 -24.56 6.48 14.80
N ASP A 400 -25.30 7.21 13.98
CA ASP A 400 -26.33 8.13 14.46
C ASP A 400 -27.59 7.37 14.89
N LEU A 401 -28.22 7.85 15.96
CA LEU A 401 -29.54 7.37 16.38
C LEU A 401 -30.56 7.69 15.27
N ALA A 402 -31.38 6.73 14.91
CA ALA A 402 -32.46 6.99 13.96
C ALA A 402 -33.46 7.98 14.59
N THR A 403 -33.57 9.18 14.02
CA THR A 403 -34.61 10.13 14.40
C THR A 403 -35.97 9.58 13.98
N SER A 404 -36.99 9.74 14.82
CA SER A 404 -38.32 9.13 14.70
C SER A 404 -39.20 9.64 13.53
N GLN A 405 -38.62 9.98 12.37
CA GLN A 405 -39.36 10.55 11.23
C GLN A 405 -39.04 9.98 9.83
N ASP A 406 -38.16 8.99 9.66
CA ASP A 406 -37.88 8.38 8.35
C ASP A 406 -38.38 6.93 8.24
#